data_AF-A0A936ILK8-F1
#
_entry.id   AF-A0A936ILK8-F1
#
_cell.length_a   1.000
_cell.length_b   1.000
_cell.length_c   1.000
_cell.angle_alpha   90.00
_cell.angle_beta   90.00
_cell.angle_gamma   90.00
#
_symmetry.space_group_name_H-M   'P 1'
#
loop_
_entity.id
_entity.type
_entity.pdbx_description
1 polymer ?
#
loop_
_entity_poly.entity_id
_entity_poly.type
_entity_poly.pdbx_seq_one_letter_code
_entity_poly.pdbx_strand_id
1 'polypeptide(L)'
;MPPLDRLVLLAVLPAAAGMLNGQTAGARSVVAPETVPYFSRMDEKQEPAGMLRRGDVLDIGLVLFGQDVTWCAVTRPGDTRRLGYVACEALRPYREPEPAPEPPPPPPPPPTPVVREVEPVPMPVVREAPAIPPLPEPPAERDVPALVAALLEHSGESVLIEQFSRTNLIGFLDKSRVADAGADAIAAAIGKHFRPSLFLSAIRSEFEEAAHAEHTAPLSQWIDSLPALRAGQLIRQATGNRKDLEAYAAALIERPPAEERLRLIHRLVDARRVPDRDVETSLALVRSLAQALNPRLPAARRYHTRELDEALGTVKEKYLRLMRNASIVAALFTFDTFSDEELDQYVRFWESPAGAWWVGVLDRGFARAAARAGRDLFVEITLPAKEPAKKNATMPDQ
;
A
#
# COMPACT_ATOMS: atom_id res chain seq x y z
N MET A 1 -30.69 -7.04 -18.12
CA MET A 1 -29.24 -7.09 -18.37
C MET A 1 -28.59 -5.91 -17.65
N PRO A 2 -27.93 -6.09 -16.50
CA PRO A 2 -27.23 -4.98 -15.86
C PRO A 2 -25.74 -4.94 -16.27
N PRO A 3 -25.11 -3.76 -16.30
CA PRO A 3 -23.76 -3.58 -16.80
C PRO A 3 -22.71 -4.03 -15.78
N LEU A 4 -21.74 -4.82 -16.26
CA LEU A 4 -20.52 -5.26 -15.59
C LEU A 4 -19.48 -4.13 -15.55
N ASP A 5 -19.78 -3.03 -14.87
CA ASP A 5 -18.84 -1.93 -14.62
C ASP A 5 -18.80 -1.62 -13.12
N ARG A 6 -17.93 -2.31 -12.37
CA ARG A 6 -17.52 -2.00 -10.98
C ARG A 6 -16.48 -3.00 -10.47
N LEU A 7 -15.23 -2.81 -10.89
CA LEU A 7 -14.06 -3.46 -10.30
C LEU A 7 -12.93 -2.43 -10.28
N VAL A 8 -12.87 -1.65 -9.22
CA VAL A 8 -11.78 -0.70 -8.99
C VAL A 8 -10.76 -1.42 -8.10
N LEU A 9 -9.61 -1.71 -8.69
CA LEU A 9 -8.42 -2.43 -8.19
C LEU A 9 -8.47 -3.94 -7.87
N LEU A 10 -9.64 -4.60 -7.85
CA LEU A 10 -9.71 -6.06 -7.60
C LEU A 10 -9.86 -6.94 -8.87
N ALA A 11 -9.83 -6.37 -10.07
CA ALA A 11 -9.92 -7.12 -11.34
C ALA A 11 -8.57 -7.65 -11.86
N VAL A 12 -7.60 -7.89 -10.97
CA VAL A 12 -6.40 -8.70 -11.29
C VAL A 12 -6.47 -10.00 -10.48
N LEU A 13 -7.50 -10.82 -10.73
CA LEU A 13 -7.53 -12.23 -10.32
C LEU A 13 -8.28 -13.02 -11.41
N PRO A 14 -7.54 -13.89 -12.12
CA PRO A 14 -7.55 -15.28 -11.72
C PRO A 14 -6.15 -15.93 -11.79
N ALA A 15 -5.32 -15.81 -10.76
CA ALA A 15 -4.15 -16.69 -10.59
C ALA A 15 -3.78 -16.82 -9.11
N ALA A 16 -4.69 -17.37 -8.32
CA ALA A 16 -4.50 -17.54 -6.88
C ALA A 16 -3.55 -18.69 -6.49
N ALA A 17 -3.03 -19.47 -7.45
CA ALA A 17 -2.19 -20.64 -7.19
C ALA A 17 -0.70 -20.30 -7.00
N GLY A 18 -0.21 -19.18 -7.55
CA GLY A 18 1.23 -18.86 -7.52
C GLY A 18 1.74 -18.11 -6.29
N MET A 19 0.84 -17.60 -5.45
CA MET A 19 1.17 -16.63 -4.39
C MET A 19 1.68 -17.23 -3.07
N LEU A 20 1.97 -18.54 -3.02
CA LEU A 20 2.39 -19.26 -1.81
C LEU A 20 3.87 -19.05 -1.41
N ASN A 21 4.69 -18.43 -2.26
CA ASN A 21 6.16 -18.47 -2.08
C ASN A 21 6.82 -17.22 -1.49
N GLY A 22 6.06 -16.25 -0.97
CA GLY A 22 6.64 -15.14 -0.18
C GLY A 22 7.59 -14.19 -0.94
N GLN A 23 7.47 -14.10 -2.27
CA GLN A 23 8.34 -13.25 -3.10
C GLN A 23 7.88 -11.79 -3.11
N THR A 24 8.80 -10.85 -2.88
CA THR A 24 8.58 -9.40 -3.00
C THR A 24 9.72 -8.75 -3.76
N ALA A 25 9.47 -7.64 -4.44
CA ALA A 25 10.56 -6.84 -5.01
C ALA A 25 11.51 -6.34 -3.90
N GLY A 26 12.79 -6.30 -4.20
CA GLY A 26 13.89 -6.10 -3.25
C GLY A 26 14.29 -7.35 -2.45
N ALA A 27 13.54 -8.46 -2.53
CA ALA A 27 13.90 -9.68 -1.81
C ALA A 27 14.99 -10.48 -2.53
N ARG A 28 15.84 -11.13 -1.74
CA ARG A 28 16.75 -12.16 -2.21
C ARG A 28 16.08 -13.53 -2.13
N SER A 29 16.25 -14.32 -3.17
CA SER A 29 15.54 -15.58 -3.36
C SER A 29 16.40 -16.64 -3.99
N VAL A 30 16.01 -17.90 -3.82
CA VAL A 30 16.68 -19.06 -4.39
C VAL A 30 15.76 -19.84 -5.30
N VAL A 31 16.33 -20.35 -6.38
CA VAL A 31 15.64 -21.23 -7.32
C VAL A 31 15.35 -22.58 -6.65
N ALA A 32 14.09 -22.97 -6.57
CA ALA A 32 13.66 -24.17 -5.86
C ALA A 32 13.62 -25.45 -6.73
N PRO A 33 13.12 -25.42 -7.98
CA PRO A 33 13.22 -26.56 -8.90
C PRO A 33 14.68 -26.82 -9.34
N GLU A 34 14.97 -28.03 -9.85
CA GLU A 34 16.30 -28.41 -10.35
C GLU A 34 16.81 -27.46 -11.43
N THR A 35 15.92 -27.13 -12.37
CA THR A 35 16.14 -26.14 -13.40
C THR A 35 14.88 -25.32 -13.60
N VAL A 36 15.08 -24.03 -13.91
CA VAL A 36 13.98 -23.12 -14.20
C VAL A 36 14.38 -22.25 -15.40
N PRO A 37 13.56 -22.20 -16.46
CA PRO A 37 13.82 -21.28 -17.56
C PRO A 37 13.63 -19.84 -17.08
N TYR A 38 14.51 -18.95 -17.52
CA TYR A 38 14.24 -17.52 -17.47
C TYR A 38 14.12 -16.99 -18.90
N PHE A 39 13.29 -15.97 -19.04
CA PHE A 39 12.87 -15.44 -20.34
C PHE A 39 13.28 -13.98 -20.45
N SER A 40 13.56 -13.52 -21.67
CA SER A 40 13.87 -12.09 -21.89
C SER A 40 12.63 -11.20 -21.69
N ARG A 41 11.43 -11.79 -21.80
CA ARG A 41 10.11 -11.16 -21.65
C ARG A 41 9.21 -12.06 -20.81
N MET A 42 8.09 -11.54 -20.33
CA MET A 42 7.13 -12.29 -19.51
C MET A 42 6.16 -13.11 -20.36
N ASP A 43 6.71 -14.01 -21.19
CA ASP A 43 5.94 -14.88 -22.07
C ASP A 43 6.55 -16.29 -22.07
N GLU A 44 5.83 -17.26 -21.51
CA GLU A 44 6.27 -18.66 -21.46
C GLU A 44 6.34 -19.32 -22.84
N LYS A 45 5.73 -18.71 -23.87
CA LYS A 45 5.78 -19.19 -25.25
C LYS A 45 7.07 -18.78 -25.96
N GLN A 46 7.84 -17.85 -25.39
CA GLN A 46 9.14 -17.46 -25.94
C GLN A 46 10.17 -18.57 -25.68
N GLU A 47 11.15 -18.72 -26.57
CA GLU A 47 12.33 -19.52 -26.23
C GLU A 47 13.03 -18.94 -24.99
N PRO A 48 13.36 -19.78 -23.99
CA PRO A 48 14.07 -19.34 -22.80
C PRO A 48 15.38 -18.64 -23.15
N ALA A 49 15.63 -17.48 -22.53
CA ALA A 49 16.91 -16.77 -22.65
C ALA A 49 18.04 -17.52 -21.93
N GLY A 50 17.69 -18.41 -21.01
CA GLY A 50 18.60 -19.37 -20.40
C GLY A 50 17.90 -20.20 -19.32
N MET A 51 18.70 -20.95 -18.56
CA MET A 51 18.24 -21.79 -17.46
C MET A 51 18.97 -21.41 -16.18
N LEU A 52 18.21 -21.31 -15.08
CA LEU A 52 18.71 -21.23 -13.72
C LEU A 52 18.69 -22.62 -13.09
N ARG A 53 19.58 -22.88 -12.14
CA ARG A 53 19.68 -24.16 -11.42
C ARG A 53 19.22 -24.03 -9.98
N ARG A 54 18.79 -25.14 -9.38
CA ARG A 54 18.46 -25.18 -7.95
C ARG A 54 19.58 -24.58 -7.11
N GLY A 55 19.21 -23.69 -6.19
CA GLY A 55 20.15 -23.03 -5.27
C GLY A 55 20.81 -21.79 -5.85
N ASP A 56 20.61 -21.47 -7.14
CA ASP A 56 20.98 -20.15 -7.67
C ASP A 56 20.27 -19.06 -6.87
N VAL A 57 21.07 -18.13 -6.35
CA VAL A 57 20.58 -16.98 -5.59
C VAL A 57 20.34 -15.83 -6.55
N LEU A 58 19.20 -15.16 -6.40
CA LEU A 58 18.71 -14.09 -7.26
C LEU A 58 18.18 -12.95 -6.40
N ASP A 59 18.40 -11.72 -6.84
CA ASP A 59 17.72 -10.54 -6.29
C ASP A 59 16.51 -10.22 -7.19
N ILE A 60 15.33 -10.02 -6.57
CA ILE A 60 14.09 -9.74 -7.29
C ILE A 60 13.94 -8.23 -7.43
N GLY A 61 14.10 -7.71 -8.64
CA GLY A 61 13.96 -6.28 -8.90
C GLY A 61 12.51 -5.82 -9.06
N LEU A 62 11.63 -6.69 -9.53
CA LEU A 62 10.22 -6.36 -9.78
C LEU A 62 9.36 -7.62 -9.80
N VAL A 63 8.14 -7.51 -9.30
CA VAL A 63 7.12 -8.57 -9.39
C VAL A 63 5.96 -8.04 -10.24
N LEU A 64 5.66 -8.73 -11.33
CA LEU A 64 4.63 -8.37 -12.30
C LEU A 64 3.63 -9.52 -12.42
N PHE A 65 2.35 -9.22 -12.62
CA PHE A 65 1.31 -10.24 -12.76
C PHE A 65 0.99 -10.43 -14.24
N GLY A 66 1.25 -11.62 -14.76
CA GLY A 66 0.71 -12.09 -16.04
C GLY A 66 -0.73 -12.60 -15.88
N GLN A 67 -1.32 -13.10 -16.98
CA GLN A 67 -2.68 -13.67 -16.94
C GLN A 67 -2.77 -14.89 -16.02
N ASP A 68 -1.77 -15.79 -16.08
CA ASP A 68 -1.77 -17.06 -15.35
C ASP A 68 -0.57 -17.25 -14.40
N VAL A 69 0.47 -16.41 -14.52
CA VAL A 69 1.76 -16.56 -13.84
C VAL A 69 2.21 -15.24 -13.24
N THR A 70 2.78 -15.31 -12.03
CA THR A 70 3.45 -14.15 -11.43
C THR A 70 4.91 -14.13 -11.88
N TRP A 71 5.35 -13.07 -12.52
CA TRP A 71 6.69 -12.93 -13.05
C TRP A 71 7.58 -12.11 -12.13
N CYS A 72 8.76 -12.63 -11.85
CA CYS A 72 9.81 -12.00 -11.09
C CYS A 72 10.91 -11.56 -12.05
N ALA A 73 11.15 -10.26 -12.16
CA ALA A 73 12.35 -9.72 -12.82
C ALA A 73 13.54 -9.98 -11.89
N VAL A 74 14.53 -10.73 -12.37
CA VAL A 74 15.65 -11.20 -11.53
C VAL A 74 16.99 -10.71 -12.03
N THR A 75 17.88 -10.40 -11.08
CA THR A 75 19.31 -10.14 -11.27
C THR A 75 20.11 -11.14 -10.44
N ARG A 76 21.40 -11.36 -10.77
CA ARG A 76 22.29 -12.07 -9.85
C ARG A 76 22.75 -11.11 -8.75
N PRO A 77 23.02 -11.60 -7.53
CA PRO A 77 23.62 -10.78 -6.49
C PRO A 77 24.90 -10.09 -6.97
N GLY A 78 24.92 -8.76 -6.89
CA GLY A 78 26.05 -7.93 -7.32
C GLY A 78 26.08 -7.58 -8.82
N ASP A 79 25.20 -8.16 -9.64
CA ASP A 79 25.05 -7.77 -11.04
C ASP A 79 24.06 -6.61 -11.18
N THR A 80 24.44 -5.59 -11.95
CA THR A 80 23.57 -4.47 -12.33
C THR A 80 22.69 -4.79 -13.54
N ARG A 81 23.03 -5.84 -14.30
CA ARG A 81 22.29 -6.25 -15.49
C ARG A 81 21.22 -7.27 -15.13
N ARG A 82 19.97 -6.96 -15.49
CA ARG A 82 18.84 -7.89 -15.40
C ARG A 82 19.10 -9.15 -16.23
N LEU A 83 18.92 -10.32 -15.62
CA LEU A 83 18.99 -11.61 -16.31
C LEU A 83 17.77 -11.80 -17.21
N GLY A 84 16.58 -11.52 -16.67
CA GLY A 84 15.31 -11.70 -17.35
C GLY A 84 14.16 -11.82 -16.36
N TYR A 85 13.13 -12.57 -16.76
CA TYR A 85 11.94 -12.84 -15.98
C TYR A 85 11.81 -14.35 -15.72
N VAL A 86 11.41 -14.70 -14.51
CA VAL A 86 11.15 -16.08 -14.10
C VAL A 86 9.80 -16.15 -13.39
N ALA A 87 9.10 -17.28 -13.47
CA ALA A 87 7.92 -17.51 -12.64
C ALA A 87 8.30 -17.41 -11.15
N CYS A 88 7.68 -16.50 -10.41
CA CYS A 88 7.94 -16.28 -8.98
C CYS A 88 7.65 -17.55 -8.15
N GLU A 89 6.76 -18.40 -8.65
CA GLU A 89 6.41 -19.71 -8.12
C GLU A 89 7.60 -20.68 -8.12
N ALA A 90 8.62 -20.42 -8.94
CA ALA A 90 9.84 -21.21 -8.98
C ALA A 90 10.91 -20.74 -7.98
N LEU A 91 10.66 -19.62 -7.28
CA LEU A 91 11.57 -19.04 -6.32
C LEU A 91 11.10 -19.29 -4.88
N ARG A 92 12.05 -19.44 -3.94
CA ARG A 92 11.81 -19.44 -2.49
C ARG A 92 12.59 -18.32 -1.82
N PRO A 93 12.12 -17.75 -0.69
CA PRO A 93 12.88 -16.74 0.04
C PRO A 93 14.25 -17.29 0.41
N TYR A 94 15.30 -16.52 0.16
CA TYR A 94 16.64 -16.90 0.60
C TYR A 94 16.69 -16.83 2.12
N ARG A 95 17.06 -17.95 2.76
CA ARG A 95 17.48 -17.95 4.15
C ARG A 95 18.99 -17.94 4.14
N GLU A 96 19.56 -16.87 4.68
CA GLU A 96 20.99 -16.83 4.95
C GLU A 96 21.35 -18.07 5.79
N PRO A 97 22.38 -18.84 5.40
CA PRO A 97 22.83 -19.97 6.20
C PRO A 97 23.07 -19.47 7.61
N GLU A 98 22.46 -20.13 8.59
CA GLU A 98 22.73 -19.83 9.99
C GLU A 98 24.27 -19.87 10.17
N PRO A 99 24.90 -18.78 10.62
CA PRO A 99 26.34 -18.75 10.74
C PRO A 99 26.75 -19.93 11.61
N ALA A 100 27.76 -20.68 11.15
CA ALA A 100 28.28 -21.80 11.91
C ALA A 100 28.54 -21.30 13.35
N PRO A 101 28.16 -22.07 14.38
CA PRO A 101 28.31 -21.63 15.77
C PRO A 101 29.72 -21.11 15.97
N GLU A 102 29.84 -19.83 16.34
CA GLU A 102 31.14 -19.21 16.53
C GLU A 102 31.95 -20.09 17.49
N PRO A 103 33.22 -20.42 17.15
CA PRO A 103 34.07 -21.12 18.08
C PRO A 103 34.13 -20.31 19.39
N PRO A 104 34.13 -20.99 20.55
CA PRO A 104 34.11 -20.30 21.84
C PRO A 104 35.23 -19.25 21.87
N PRO A 105 34.92 -18.03 22.33
CA PRO A 105 35.88 -16.94 22.29
C PRO A 105 37.16 -17.38 23.02
N PRO A 106 38.35 -17.11 22.46
CA PRO A 106 39.59 -17.38 23.16
C PRO A 106 39.61 -16.62 24.49
N PRO A 107 40.22 -17.19 25.54
CA PRO A 107 40.28 -16.55 26.84
C PRO A 107 40.86 -15.13 26.71
N PRO A 108 40.27 -14.14 27.41
CA PRO A 108 40.67 -12.75 27.27
C PRO A 108 42.16 -12.60 27.60
N PRO A 109 42.96 -11.94 26.74
CA PRO A 109 44.35 -11.67 27.06
C PRO A 109 44.41 -10.77 28.32
N PRO A 110 45.45 -10.92 29.15
CA PRO A 110 45.65 -10.07 30.32
C PRO A 110 45.72 -8.60 29.89
N PRO A 111 45.11 -7.68 30.67
CA PRO A 111 45.03 -6.27 30.31
C PRO A 111 46.42 -5.68 30.21
N THR A 112 46.80 -5.23 29.01
CA THR A 112 47.96 -4.38 28.80
C THR A 112 47.64 -2.96 29.31
N PRO A 113 48.56 -2.33 30.05
CA PRO A 113 48.38 -0.94 30.46
C PRO A 113 48.44 -0.03 29.23
N VAL A 114 47.32 0.64 28.94
CA VAL A 114 47.22 1.65 27.88
C VAL A 114 47.81 2.95 28.43
N VAL A 115 49.02 3.28 27.99
CA VAL A 115 49.55 4.64 28.02
C VAL A 115 49.60 5.15 26.59
N ARG A 116 48.73 6.10 26.24
CA ARG A 116 49.02 7.05 25.17
C ARG A 116 48.20 8.32 25.30
N GLU A 117 48.90 9.35 25.76
CA GLU A 117 48.54 10.75 25.68
C GLU A 117 48.42 11.17 24.21
N VAL A 118 47.30 11.81 23.85
CA VAL A 118 47.03 12.31 22.50
C VAL A 118 47.21 13.82 22.53
N GLU A 119 48.17 14.32 21.75
CA GLU A 119 48.39 15.75 21.54
C GLU A 119 47.19 16.41 20.82
N PRO A 120 46.84 17.66 21.17
CA PRO A 120 45.77 18.38 20.51
C PRO A 120 46.19 18.84 19.09
N VAL A 121 45.38 18.49 18.10
CA VAL A 121 45.51 18.97 16.72
C VAL A 121 44.97 20.42 16.63
N PRO A 122 45.69 21.36 16.01
CA PRO A 122 45.22 22.73 15.82
C PRO A 122 44.03 22.78 14.86
N MET A 123 42.97 23.48 15.28
CA MET A 123 41.78 23.71 14.47
C MET A 123 42.09 24.60 13.25
N PRO A 124 41.49 24.34 12.08
CA PRO A 124 41.56 25.25 10.95
C PRO A 124 40.74 26.52 11.23
N VAL A 125 41.31 27.67 10.87
CA VAL A 125 40.68 28.99 10.91
C VAL A 125 39.43 28.97 10.03
N VAL A 126 38.26 29.15 10.67
CA VAL A 126 36.97 29.32 10.01
C VAL A 126 37.03 30.59 9.16
N ARG A 127 36.94 30.45 7.83
CA ARG A 127 36.65 31.57 6.94
C ARG A 127 35.22 32.00 7.16
N GLU A 128 35.05 33.27 7.53
CA GLU A 128 33.77 33.95 7.69
C GLU A 128 32.97 33.83 6.39
N ALA A 129 31.84 33.12 6.47
CA ALA A 129 30.93 32.93 5.36
C ALA A 129 30.23 34.25 5.01
N PRO A 130 30.01 34.56 3.72
CA PRO A 130 29.27 35.76 3.33
C PRO A 130 27.86 35.74 3.94
N ALA A 131 27.43 36.91 4.41
CA ALA A 131 26.12 37.11 5.02
C ALA A 131 25.01 36.55 4.14
N ILE A 132 24.33 35.52 4.64
CA ILE A 132 23.12 34.96 4.02
C ILE A 132 22.07 36.08 4.05
N PRO A 133 21.46 36.47 2.91
CA PRO A 133 20.37 37.42 2.91
C PRO A 133 19.24 36.94 3.85
N PRO A 134 18.52 37.86 4.52
CA PRO A 134 17.45 37.48 5.43
C PRO A 134 16.46 36.56 4.71
N LEU A 135 16.23 35.39 5.29
CA LEU A 135 15.21 34.45 4.83
C LEU A 135 13.88 35.22 4.68
N PRO A 136 13.15 35.05 3.56
CA PRO A 136 11.83 35.64 3.42
C PRO A 136 10.98 35.25 4.63
N GLU A 137 10.20 36.21 5.14
CA GLU A 137 9.30 35.98 6.27
C GLU A 137 8.46 34.71 5.99
N PRO A 138 8.35 33.79 6.98
CA PRO A 138 7.57 32.58 6.79
C PRO A 138 6.14 32.97 6.39
N PRO A 139 5.52 32.24 5.45
CA PRO A 139 4.14 32.52 5.06
C PRO A 139 3.26 32.56 6.29
N ALA A 140 2.28 33.48 6.31
CA ALA A 140 1.32 33.61 7.40
C ALA A 140 0.77 32.23 7.77
N GLU A 141 0.81 31.91 9.06
CA GLU A 141 0.40 30.62 9.60
C GLU A 141 -1.04 30.32 9.13
N ARG A 142 -1.20 29.25 8.32
CA ARG A 142 -2.54 28.80 7.91
C ARG A 142 -3.32 28.40 9.15
N ASP A 143 -4.61 28.71 9.18
CA ASP A 143 -5.47 28.05 10.15
C ASP A 143 -5.44 26.53 9.93
N VAL A 144 -5.62 25.79 11.03
CA VAL A 144 -5.55 24.31 11.03
C VAL A 144 -6.51 23.69 10.00
N PRO A 145 -7.79 24.11 9.89
CA PRO A 145 -8.71 23.56 8.90
C PRO A 145 -8.24 23.73 7.45
N ALA A 146 -7.71 24.90 7.08
CA ALA A 146 -7.20 25.17 5.74
C ALA A 146 -5.95 24.32 5.44
N LEU A 147 -5.06 24.16 6.43
CA LEU A 147 -3.88 23.30 6.30
C LEU A 147 -4.27 21.84 6.06
N VAL A 148 -5.22 21.29 6.81
CA VAL A 148 -5.70 19.90 6.60
C VAL A 148 -6.33 19.73 5.22
N ALA A 149 -7.17 20.66 4.80
CA ALA A 149 -7.82 20.61 3.50
C ALA A 149 -6.77 20.64 2.36
N ALA A 150 -5.79 21.52 2.47
CA ALA A 150 -4.68 21.57 1.53
C ALA A 150 -3.91 20.23 1.55
N LEU A 151 -3.53 19.71 2.73
CA LEU A 151 -2.76 18.46 2.85
C LEU A 151 -3.46 17.31 2.16
N LEU A 152 -4.75 17.12 2.41
CA LEU A 152 -5.54 16.08 1.75
C LEU A 152 -5.56 16.23 0.22
N GLU A 153 -5.66 17.47 -0.27
CA GLU A 153 -5.73 17.77 -1.69
C GLU A 153 -4.37 17.61 -2.40
N HIS A 154 -3.30 18.20 -1.85
CA HIS A 154 -1.99 18.24 -2.50
C HIS A 154 -1.21 16.93 -2.32
N SER A 155 -1.46 16.16 -1.26
CA SER A 155 -0.93 14.78 -1.14
C SER A 155 -1.73 13.75 -1.94
N GLY A 156 -2.86 14.17 -2.54
CA GLY A 156 -3.77 13.30 -3.29
C GLY A 156 -4.60 12.34 -2.43
N GLU A 157 -4.56 12.47 -1.10
CA GLU A 157 -5.30 11.60 -0.18
C GLU A 157 -6.82 11.75 -0.34
N SER A 158 -7.34 12.92 -0.69
CA SER A 158 -8.77 13.11 -1.01
C SER A 158 -9.24 12.10 -2.07
N VAL A 159 -8.44 11.96 -3.12
CA VAL A 159 -8.74 11.09 -4.26
C VAL A 159 -8.60 9.61 -3.88
N LEU A 160 -7.56 9.27 -3.11
CA LEU A 160 -7.38 7.90 -2.60
C LEU A 160 -8.52 7.49 -1.66
N ILE A 161 -9.01 8.39 -0.80
CA ILE A 161 -10.16 8.13 0.09
C ILE A 161 -11.44 7.90 -0.71
N GLU A 162 -11.68 8.67 -1.77
CA GLU A 162 -12.82 8.44 -2.67
C GLU A 162 -12.76 7.07 -3.32
N GLN A 163 -11.59 6.68 -3.81
CA GLN A 163 -11.37 5.39 -4.43
C GLN A 163 -11.51 4.24 -3.42
N PHE A 164 -10.92 4.37 -2.24
CA PHE A 164 -11.02 3.40 -1.15
C PHE A 164 -12.49 3.18 -0.75
N SER A 165 -13.28 4.25 -0.66
CA SER A 165 -14.71 4.18 -0.33
C SER A 165 -15.56 3.45 -1.37
N ARG A 166 -15.02 3.15 -2.56
CA ARG A 166 -15.68 2.36 -3.62
C ARG A 166 -15.29 0.89 -3.58
N THR A 167 -14.46 0.47 -2.63
CA THR A 167 -14.02 -0.92 -2.47
C THR A 167 -15.22 -1.82 -2.21
N ASN A 168 -15.29 -2.95 -2.93
CA ASN A 168 -16.36 -3.93 -2.79
C ASN A 168 -16.12 -4.84 -1.57
N LEU A 169 -16.48 -4.35 -0.38
CA LEU A 169 -16.32 -5.09 0.88
C LEU A 169 -17.05 -6.43 0.90
N ILE A 170 -18.20 -6.53 0.21
CA ILE A 170 -18.97 -7.79 0.10
C ILE A 170 -18.18 -8.87 -0.64
N GLY A 171 -17.30 -8.49 -1.56
CA GLY A 171 -16.46 -9.41 -2.33
C GLY A 171 -15.52 -10.26 -1.48
N PHE A 172 -15.26 -9.86 -0.24
CA PHE A 172 -14.42 -10.60 0.71
C PHE A 172 -15.18 -11.63 1.54
N LEU A 173 -16.51 -11.64 1.47
CA LEU A 173 -17.35 -12.56 2.24
C LEU A 173 -17.86 -13.71 1.38
N ASP A 174 -18.22 -14.81 2.06
CA ASP A 174 -18.89 -15.94 1.42
C ASP A 174 -20.21 -15.49 0.76
N LYS A 175 -20.30 -15.63 -0.56
CA LYS A 175 -21.44 -15.16 -1.36
C LYS A 175 -22.76 -15.77 -0.90
N SER A 176 -22.76 -17.03 -0.46
CA SER A 176 -23.97 -17.69 -0.02
C SER A 176 -24.43 -17.23 1.36
N ARG A 177 -23.53 -16.94 2.30
CA ARG A 177 -23.86 -16.28 3.57
C ARG A 177 -24.41 -14.87 3.34
N VAL A 178 -23.82 -14.10 2.42
CA VAL A 178 -24.33 -12.76 2.06
C VAL A 178 -25.73 -12.85 1.45
N ALA A 179 -25.97 -13.81 0.55
CA ALA A 179 -27.27 -14.03 -0.07
C ALA A 179 -28.33 -14.36 1.00
N ASP A 180 -28.04 -15.31 1.91
CA ASP A 180 -28.93 -15.69 3.01
C ASP A 180 -29.27 -14.51 3.93
N ALA A 181 -28.32 -13.61 4.16
CA ALA A 181 -28.50 -12.44 5.00
C ALA A 181 -29.21 -11.26 4.31
N GLY A 182 -29.44 -11.32 2.99
CA GLY A 182 -30.09 -10.27 2.20
C GLY A 182 -29.11 -9.28 1.57
N ALA A 183 -28.48 -9.70 0.48
CA ALA A 183 -27.40 -8.97 -0.21
C ALA A 183 -27.71 -7.50 -0.52
N ASP A 184 -28.92 -7.17 -1.00
CA ASP A 184 -29.29 -5.81 -1.38
C ASP A 184 -29.35 -4.86 -0.17
N ALA A 185 -29.91 -5.33 0.94
CA ALA A 185 -29.99 -4.54 2.18
C ALA A 185 -28.58 -4.29 2.75
N ILE A 186 -27.70 -5.29 2.67
CA ILE A 186 -26.31 -5.17 3.10
C ILE A 186 -25.56 -4.17 2.22
N ALA A 187 -25.71 -4.27 0.89
CA ALA A 187 -25.08 -3.35 -0.05
C ALA A 187 -25.56 -1.90 0.17
N ALA A 188 -26.86 -1.70 0.42
CA ALA A 188 -27.42 -0.40 0.76
C ALA A 188 -26.85 0.17 2.07
N ALA A 189 -26.73 -0.66 3.11
CA ALA A 189 -26.13 -0.27 4.39
C ALA A 189 -24.65 0.13 4.22
N ILE A 190 -23.88 -0.63 3.43
CA ILE A 190 -22.49 -0.29 3.08
C ILE A 190 -22.42 1.05 2.36
N GLY A 191 -23.20 1.27 1.30
CA GLY A 191 -23.19 2.55 0.57
C GLY A 191 -23.64 3.76 1.41
N LYS A 192 -24.39 3.53 2.49
CA LYS A 192 -24.80 4.58 3.42
C LYS A 192 -23.70 4.96 4.41
N HIS A 193 -23.01 3.98 4.96
CA HIS A 193 -22.06 4.18 6.07
C HIS A 193 -20.59 4.24 5.65
N PHE A 194 -20.25 3.64 4.52
CA PHE A 194 -18.90 3.64 3.96
C PHE A 194 -18.77 4.74 2.90
N ARG A 195 -18.68 5.99 3.36
CA ARG A 195 -18.63 7.19 2.50
C ARG A 195 -17.30 7.95 2.67
N PRO A 196 -16.79 8.62 1.63
CA PRO A 196 -15.55 9.41 1.72
C PRO A 196 -15.58 10.45 2.84
N SER A 197 -16.73 11.10 3.05
CA SER A 197 -16.89 12.13 4.09
C SER A 197 -16.65 11.61 5.51
N LEU A 198 -16.91 10.32 5.77
CA LEU A 198 -16.63 9.72 7.08
C LEU A 198 -15.13 9.69 7.35
N PHE A 199 -14.33 9.26 6.36
CA PHE A 199 -12.87 9.20 6.46
C PHE A 199 -12.27 10.60 6.56
N LEU A 200 -12.69 11.52 5.69
CA LEU A 200 -12.21 12.91 5.69
C LEU A 200 -12.48 13.61 7.04
N SER A 201 -13.67 13.42 7.62
CA SER A 201 -13.99 14.00 8.93
C SER A 201 -13.19 13.40 10.08
N ALA A 202 -12.95 12.08 10.04
CA ALA A 202 -12.13 11.41 11.05
C ALA A 202 -10.66 11.86 10.98
N ILE A 203 -10.09 11.96 9.78
CA ILE A 203 -8.72 12.46 9.58
C ILE A 203 -8.58 13.91 10.06
N ARG A 204 -9.56 14.77 9.73
CA ARG A 204 -9.57 16.15 10.22
C ARG A 204 -9.58 16.20 11.75
N SER A 205 -10.43 15.40 12.39
CA SER A 205 -10.50 15.34 13.84
C SER A 205 -9.17 14.89 14.45
N GLU A 206 -8.55 13.85 13.88
CA GLU A 206 -7.23 13.35 14.33
C GLU A 206 -6.11 14.39 14.15
N PHE A 207 -6.16 15.16 13.06
CA PHE A 207 -5.19 16.24 12.86
C PHE A 207 -5.41 17.36 13.88
N GLU A 208 -6.65 17.82 14.06
CA GLU A 208 -6.99 18.89 15.02
C GLU A 208 -6.62 18.50 16.45
N GLU A 209 -6.87 17.25 16.85
CA GLU A 209 -6.50 16.72 18.17
C GLU A 209 -4.98 16.63 18.38
N ALA A 210 -4.21 16.35 17.31
CA ALA A 210 -2.76 16.13 17.39
C ALA A 210 -1.91 17.33 16.93
N ALA A 211 -2.53 18.42 16.46
CA ALA A 211 -1.84 19.54 15.84
C ALA A 211 -0.95 20.29 16.85
N HIS A 212 0.36 20.24 16.61
CA HIS A 212 1.37 21.00 17.35
C HIS A 212 2.31 21.70 16.36
N ALA A 213 2.81 22.88 16.74
CA ALA A 213 3.63 23.74 15.88
C ALA A 213 4.84 23.00 15.29
N GLU A 214 5.44 22.08 16.05
CA GLU A 214 6.57 21.25 15.62
C GLU A 214 6.26 20.34 14.41
N HIS A 215 4.99 20.03 14.18
CA HIS A 215 4.53 19.21 13.06
C HIS A 215 3.88 20.05 11.96
N THR A 216 3.09 21.07 12.32
CA THR A 216 2.28 21.83 11.36
C THR A 216 3.10 22.81 10.53
N ALA A 217 4.16 23.42 11.10
CA ALA A 217 4.98 24.38 10.36
C ALA A 217 5.75 23.74 9.18
N PRO A 218 6.46 22.59 9.34
CA PRO A 218 7.10 21.92 8.21
C PRO A 218 6.10 21.44 7.15
N LEU A 219 4.90 21.00 7.56
CA LEU A 219 3.84 20.59 6.63
C LEU A 219 3.32 21.77 5.81
N SER A 220 3.08 22.91 6.46
CA SER A 220 2.64 24.13 5.79
C SER A 220 3.68 24.68 4.83
N GLN A 221 4.97 24.53 5.15
CA GLN A 221 6.04 24.89 4.21
C GLN A 221 6.10 23.93 3.03
N TRP A 222 6.03 22.63 3.28
CA TRP A 222 6.15 21.61 2.23
C TRP A 222 5.01 21.68 1.22
N ILE A 223 3.78 21.91 1.68
CA ILE A 223 2.61 21.87 0.81
C ILE A 223 2.60 22.94 -0.29
N ASP A 224 3.36 24.02 -0.07
CA ASP A 224 3.56 25.11 -1.03
C ASP A 224 4.78 24.88 -1.93
N SER A 225 5.52 23.80 -1.71
CA SER A 225 6.64 23.44 -2.57
C SER A 225 6.16 22.96 -3.93
N LEU A 226 6.96 23.24 -4.97
CA LEU A 226 6.68 22.77 -6.34
C LEU A 226 6.50 21.25 -6.44
N PRO A 227 7.33 20.40 -5.79
CA PRO A 227 7.13 18.94 -5.81
C PRO A 227 5.76 18.52 -5.25
N ALA A 228 5.30 19.12 -4.15
CA ALA A 228 4.00 18.78 -3.54
C ALA A 228 2.83 19.16 -4.46
N LEU A 229 2.84 20.38 -5.00
CA LEU A 229 1.81 20.87 -5.91
C LEU A 229 1.72 20.01 -7.18
N ARG A 230 2.87 19.69 -7.77
CA ARG A 230 2.96 18.87 -8.98
C ARG A 230 2.52 17.43 -8.71
N ALA A 231 2.90 16.85 -7.56
CA ALA A 231 2.47 15.52 -7.17
C ALA A 231 0.95 15.42 -7.01
N GLY A 232 0.32 16.39 -6.33
CA GLY A 232 -1.13 16.44 -6.20
C GLY A 232 -1.85 16.52 -7.54
N GLN A 233 -1.32 17.30 -8.49
CA GLN A 233 -1.84 17.37 -9.85
C GLN A 233 -1.74 16.02 -10.58
N LEU A 234 -0.58 15.37 -10.53
CA LEU A 234 -0.38 14.08 -11.20
C LEU A 234 -1.27 12.98 -10.60
N ILE A 235 -1.42 12.92 -9.27
CA ILE A 235 -2.31 11.94 -8.62
C ILE A 235 -3.75 12.11 -9.10
N ARG A 236 -4.24 13.36 -9.19
CA ARG A 236 -5.59 13.64 -9.72
C ARG A 236 -5.74 13.19 -11.17
N GLN A 237 -4.74 13.44 -12.02
CA GLN A 237 -4.78 13.07 -13.43
C GLN A 237 -4.70 11.55 -13.64
N ALA A 238 -3.88 10.87 -12.83
CA ALA A 238 -3.73 9.43 -12.90
C ALA A 238 -4.98 8.69 -12.40
N THR A 239 -5.71 9.28 -11.45
CA THR A 239 -6.86 8.62 -10.86
C THR A 239 -8.06 8.57 -11.82
N GLY A 240 -8.60 7.38 -12.00
CA GLY A 240 -9.73 7.11 -12.90
C GLY A 240 -9.30 6.73 -14.32
N ASN A 241 -8.01 6.84 -14.64
CA ASN A 241 -7.50 6.51 -15.97
C ASN A 241 -7.03 5.05 -16.08
N ARG A 242 -7.99 4.13 -15.87
CA ARG A 242 -7.69 2.68 -15.79
C ARG A 242 -7.05 2.11 -17.05
N LYS A 243 -7.55 2.50 -18.22
CA LYS A 243 -7.04 1.98 -19.51
C LYS A 243 -5.58 2.38 -19.73
N ASP A 244 -5.23 3.61 -19.38
CA ASP A 244 -3.86 4.09 -19.54
C ASP A 244 -2.92 3.44 -18.52
N LEU A 245 -3.38 3.21 -17.28
CA LEU A 245 -2.63 2.43 -16.30
C LEU A 245 -2.40 0.98 -16.77
N GLU A 246 -3.42 0.32 -17.33
CA GLU A 246 -3.29 -1.04 -17.89
C GLU A 246 -2.31 -1.06 -19.08
N ALA A 247 -2.40 -0.10 -19.99
CA ALA A 247 -1.48 0.05 -21.11
C ALA A 247 -0.04 0.34 -20.65
N TYR A 248 0.13 1.20 -19.65
CA TYR A 248 1.42 1.51 -19.03
C TYR A 248 2.03 0.26 -18.39
N ALA A 249 1.24 -0.48 -17.60
CA ALA A 249 1.68 -1.73 -16.97
C ALA A 249 2.14 -2.76 -18.00
N ALA A 250 1.41 -2.91 -19.11
CA ALA A 250 1.82 -3.78 -20.22
C ALA A 250 3.11 -3.29 -20.91
N ALA A 251 3.35 -1.98 -20.95
CA ALA A 251 4.58 -1.42 -21.53
C ALA A 251 5.82 -1.62 -20.64
N LEU A 252 5.66 -1.80 -19.32
CA LEU A 252 6.78 -2.05 -18.39
C LEU A 252 7.56 -3.34 -18.70
N ILE A 253 6.92 -4.26 -19.42
CA ILE A 253 7.53 -5.52 -19.85
C ILE A 253 8.67 -5.24 -20.83
N GLU A 254 8.39 -4.41 -21.84
CA GLU A 254 9.30 -4.06 -22.93
C GLU A 254 10.22 -2.89 -22.56
N ARG A 255 9.73 -1.98 -21.71
CA ARG A 255 10.43 -0.76 -21.28
C ARG A 255 10.41 -0.67 -19.77
N PRO A 256 11.20 -1.53 -19.09
CA PRO A 256 11.25 -1.46 -17.64
C PRO A 256 11.85 -0.13 -17.18
N PRO A 257 11.44 0.39 -16.01
CA PRO A 257 12.02 1.61 -15.46
C PRO A 257 13.49 1.40 -15.09
N ALA A 258 14.24 2.50 -15.03
CA ALA A 258 15.59 2.49 -14.48
C ALA A 258 15.59 2.02 -13.02
N GLU A 259 16.68 1.40 -12.58
CA GLU A 259 16.82 0.87 -11.21
C GLU A 259 16.67 1.97 -10.16
N GLU A 260 17.26 3.14 -10.40
CA GLU A 260 17.15 4.30 -9.51
C GLU A 260 15.69 4.77 -9.35
N ARG A 261 14.94 4.84 -10.46
CA ARG A 261 13.50 5.13 -10.43
C ARG A 261 12.74 4.11 -9.59
N LEU A 262 13.02 2.81 -9.76
CA LEU A 262 12.36 1.77 -8.96
C LEU A 262 12.67 1.93 -7.47
N ARG A 263 13.93 2.21 -7.11
CA ARG A 263 14.36 2.45 -5.72
C ARG A 263 13.58 3.61 -5.08
N LEU A 264 13.42 4.73 -5.81
CA LEU A 264 12.65 5.89 -5.34
C LEU A 264 11.17 5.56 -5.15
N ILE A 265 10.56 4.84 -6.08
CA ILE A 265 9.15 4.43 -5.98
C ILE A 265 8.92 3.47 -4.80
N HIS A 266 9.83 2.52 -4.58
CA HIS A 266 9.76 1.64 -3.42
C HIS A 266 9.80 2.43 -2.10
N ARG A 267 10.76 3.35 -1.96
CA ARG A 267 10.85 4.24 -0.80
C ARG A 267 9.56 5.06 -0.61
N LEU A 268 9.00 5.60 -1.70
CA LEU A 268 7.75 6.35 -1.63
C LEU A 268 6.57 5.50 -1.12
N VAL A 269 6.38 4.31 -1.68
CA VAL A 269 5.30 3.39 -1.30
C VAL A 269 5.44 3.01 0.18
N ASP A 270 6.66 2.74 0.62
CA ASP A 270 6.98 2.36 1.99
C ASP A 270 6.76 3.51 2.97
N ALA A 271 7.23 4.71 2.63
CA ALA A 271 7.06 5.89 3.48
C ALA A 271 5.59 6.30 3.64
N ARG A 272 4.78 6.17 2.57
CA ARG A 272 3.36 6.53 2.60
C ARG A 272 2.46 5.47 3.24
N ARG A 273 2.88 4.20 3.28
CA ARG A 273 2.16 3.07 3.90
C ARG A 273 0.71 2.90 3.41
N VAL A 274 0.39 3.36 2.21
CA VAL A 274 -0.97 3.25 1.63
C VAL A 274 -1.44 1.79 1.53
N PRO A 275 -0.64 0.83 1.02
CA PRO A 275 -1.05 -0.58 0.98
C PRO A 275 -1.41 -1.14 2.36
N ASP A 276 -0.57 -0.88 3.36
CA ASP A 276 -0.76 -1.34 4.72
C ASP A 276 -2.07 -0.79 5.30
N ARG A 277 -2.26 0.53 5.22
CA ARG A 277 -3.46 1.20 5.71
C ARG A 277 -4.73 0.68 5.04
N ASP A 278 -4.72 0.55 3.72
CA ASP A 278 -5.90 0.10 2.95
C ASP A 278 -6.26 -1.35 3.29
N VAL A 279 -5.26 -2.23 3.43
CA VAL A 279 -5.45 -3.63 3.81
C VAL A 279 -6.01 -3.76 5.22
N GLU A 280 -5.38 -3.11 6.20
CA GLU A 280 -5.84 -3.15 7.61
C GLU A 280 -7.27 -2.63 7.75
N THR A 281 -7.54 -1.48 7.12
CA THR A 281 -8.86 -0.85 7.17
C THR A 281 -9.91 -1.74 6.50
N SER A 282 -9.59 -2.34 5.35
CA SER A 282 -10.49 -3.27 4.66
C SER A 282 -10.80 -4.50 5.50
N LEU A 283 -9.79 -5.12 6.12
CA LEU A 283 -9.98 -6.32 6.96
C LEU A 283 -10.77 -6.00 8.23
N ALA A 284 -10.55 -4.84 8.84
CA ALA A 284 -11.34 -4.39 9.99
C ALA A 284 -12.84 -4.20 9.63
N LEU A 285 -13.11 -3.64 8.45
CA LEU A 285 -14.47 -3.48 7.93
C LEU A 285 -15.12 -4.82 7.57
N VAL A 286 -14.38 -5.72 6.92
CA VAL A 286 -14.86 -7.07 6.58
C VAL A 286 -15.19 -7.85 7.85
N ARG A 287 -14.34 -7.76 8.90
CA ARG A 287 -14.62 -8.35 10.21
C ARG A 287 -15.92 -7.81 10.80
N SER A 288 -16.07 -6.49 10.83
CA SER A 288 -17.26 -5.82 11.37
C SER A 288 -18.53 -6.23 10.60
N LEU A 289 -18.43 -6.32 9.28
CA LEU A 289 -19.52 -6.74 8.41
C LEU A 289 -19.92 -8.21 8.68
N ALA A 290 -18.96 -9.13 8.71
CA ALA A 290 -19.22 -10.54 9.02
C ALA A 290 -19.91 -10.71 10.38
N GLN A 291 -19.48 -9.96 11.40
CA GLN A 291 -20.13 -9.96 12.72
C GLN A 291 -21.56 -9.41 12.66
N ALA A 292 -21.81 -8.36 11.87
CA ALA A 292 -23.15 -7.80 11.67
C ALA A 292 -24.11 -8.77 10.96
N LEU A 293 -23.60 -9.69 10.12
CA LEU A 293 -24.43 -10.69 9.44
C LEU A 293 -24.90 -11.82 10.35
N ASN A 294 -24.15 -12.15 11.41
CA ASN A 294 -24.40 -13.33 12.25
C ASN A 294 -25.85 -13.46 12.78
N PRO A 295 -26.53 -12.39 13.24
CA PRO A 295 -27.91 -12.50 13.69
C PRO A 295 -28.90 -12.91 12.60
N ARG A 296 -28.57 -12.66 11.32
CA ARG A 296 -29.40 -12.99 10.15
C ARG A 296 -29.10 -14.37 9.56
N LEU A 297 -28.02 -15.01 9.98
CA LEU A 297 -27.59 -16.31 9.48
C LEU A 297 -28.17 -17.45 10.34
N PRO A 298 -28.52 -18.59 9.71
CA PRO A 298 -28.77 -19.84 10.44
C PRO A 298 -27.59 -20.17 11.35
N ALA A 299 -27.85 -20.76 12.52
CA ALA A 299 -26.81 -21.03 13.52
C ALA A 299 -25.59 -21.78 12.95
N ALA A 300 -25.83 -22.76 12.08
CA ALA A 300 -24.78 -23.56 11.42
C ALA A 300 -23.92 -22.79 10.40
N ARG A 301 -24.31 -21.57 10.02
CA ARG A 301 -23.64 -20.74 9.00
C ARG A 301 -23.03 -19.46 9.55
N ARG A 302 -23.13 -19.21 10.85
CA ARG A 302 -22.58 -18.01 11.48
C ARG A 302 -21.05 -18.03 11.42
N TYR A 303 -20.45 -16.84 11.29
CA TYR A 303 -19.02 -16.66 11.42
C TYR A 303 -18.62 -16.81 12.90
N HIS A 304 -17.75 -17.78 13.20
CA HIS A 304 -17.09 -17.86 14.49
C HIS A 304 -15.89 -16.91 14.54
N THR A 305 -15.69 -16.21 15.65
CA THR A 305 -14.63 -15.18 15.77
C THR A 305 -13.25 -15.73 15.41
N ARG A 306 -12.89 -16.91 15.94
CA ARG A 306 -11.60 -17.55 15.67
C ARG A 306 -11.41 -17.93 14.21
N GLU A 307 -12.41 -18.56 13.59
CA GLU A 307 -12.39 -18.94 12.18
C GLU A 307 -12.23 -17.70 11.27
N LEU A 308 -12.96 -16.63 11.59
CA LEU A 308 -12.88 -15.37 10.87
C LEU A 308 -11.49 -14.73 11.02
N ASP A 309 -10.92 -14.71 12.22
CA ASP A 309 -9.59 -14.13 12.46
C ASP A 309 -8.48 -14.93 11.75
N GLU A 310 -8.53 -16.26 11.79
CA GLU A 310 -7.60 -17.14 11.07
C GLU A 310 -7.71 -16.93 9.54
N ALA A 311 -8.93 -16.82 9.01
CA ALA A 311 -9.16 -16.57 7.59
C ALA A 311 -8.64 -15.18 7.17
N LEU A 312 -8.94 -14.13 7.94
CA LEU A 312 -8.49 -12.77 7.65
C LEU A 312 -6.97 -12.64 7.77
N GLY A 313 -6.34 -13.32 8.74
CA GLY A 313 -4.88 -13.36 8.87
C GLY A 313 -4.20 -13.95 7.63
N THR A 314 -4.73 -15.07 7.13
CA THR A 314 -4.22 -15.71 5.89
C THR A 314 -4.39 -14.80 4.67
N VAL A 315 -5.54 -14.10 4.57
CA VAL A 315 -5.81 -13.18 3.46
C VAL A 315 -4.92 -11.94 3.53
N LYS A 316 -4.62 -11.44 4.74
CA LYS A 316 -3.86 -10.20 4.96
C LYS A 316 -2.53 -10.19 4.23
N GLU A 317 -1.67 -11.18 4.46
CA GLU A 317 -0.33 -11.20 3.87
C GLU A 317 -0.38 -11.24 2.35
N LYS A 318 -1.28 -12.07 1.80
CA LYS A 318 -1.48 -12.20 0.37
C LYS A 318 -1.99 -10.89 -0.24
N TYR A 319 -2.98 -10.28 0.41
CA TYR A 319 -3.57 -9.04 -0.06
C TYR A 319 -2.59 -7.86 0.02
N LEU A 320 -1.78 -7.80 1.08
CA LEU A 320 -0.73 -6.79 1.23
C LEU A 320 0.32 -6.87 0.12
N ARG A 321 0.79 -8.08 -0.23
CA ARG A 321 1.73 -8.25 -1.35
C ARG A 321 1.12 -7.77 -2.67
N LEU A 322 -0.13 -8.14 -2.94
CA LEU A 322 -0.84 -7.70 -4.15
C LEU A 322 -1.00 -6.17 -4.18
N MET A 323 -1.47 -5.57 -3.09
CA MET A 323 -1.68 -4.14 -2.99
C MET A 323 -0.37 -3.36 -3.10
N ARG A 324 0.72 -3.83 -2.50
CA ARG A 324 2.03 -3.18 -2.60
C ARG A 324 2.54 -3.16 -4.04
N ASN A 325 2.46 -4.29 -4.75
CA ASN A 325 2.83 -4.35 -6.16
C ASN A 325 1.95 -3.43 -7.03
N ALA A 326 0.63 -3.43 -6.79
CA ALA A 326 -0.29 -2.54 -7.48
C ALA A 326 0.05 -1.05 -7.22
N SER A 327 0.41 -0.70 -5.98
CA SER A 327 0.84 0.65 -5.61
C SER A 327 2.17 1.05 -6.26
N ILE A 328 3.11 0.12 -6.42
CA ILE A 328 4.37 0.38 -7.16
C ILE A 328 4.07 0.72 -8.62
N VAL A 329 3.25 -0.08 -9.29
CA VAL A 329 2.87 0.17 -10.69
C VAL A 329 2.08 1.47 -10.83
N ALA A 330 1.13 1.73 -9.93
CA ALA A 330 0.36 2.96 -9.91
C ALA A 330 1.24 4.19 -9.65
N ALA A 331 2.24 4.09 -8.76
CA ALA A 331 3.18 5.17 -8.49
C ALA A 331 4.13 5.41 -9.69
N LEU A 332 4.63 4.36 -10.34
CA LEU A 332 5.41 4.48 -11.57
C LEU A 332 4.64 5.22 -12.67
N PHE A 333 3.37 4.86 -12.86
CA PHE A 333 2.48 5.53 -13.80
C PHE A 333 2.21 6.99 -13.40
N THR A 334 1.89 7.22 -12.13
CA THR A 334 1.53 8.56 -11.63
C THR A 334 2.69 9.54 -11.74
N PHE A 335 3.91 9.09 -11.44
CA PHE A 335 5.10 9.93 -11.41
C PHE A 335 6.01 9.71 -12.63
N ASP A 336 5.49 9.23 -13.76
CA ASP A 336 6.28 8.96 -14.95
C ASP A 336 6.97 10.21 -15.51
N THR A 337 6.34 11.38 -15.37
CA THR A 337 6.85 12.68 -15.82
C THR A 337 7.72 13.41 -14.80
N PHE A 338 7.84 12.91 -13.56
CA PHE A 338 8.80 13.46 -12.60
C PHE A 338 10.22 13.13 -13.05
N SER A 339 11.18 14.05 -12.86
CA SER A 339 12.59 13.66 -12.86
C SER A 339 12.92 12.81 -11.62
N ASP A 340 14.04 12.09 -11.65
CA ASP A 340 14.48 11.31 -10.47
C ASP A 340 14.78 12.26 -9.28
N GLU A 341 15.31 13.44 -9.54
CA GLU A 341 15.58 14.47 -8.51
C GLU A 341 14.31 15.04 -7.90
N GLU A 342 13.29 15.34 -8.72
CA GLU A 342 11.99 15.80 -8.23
C GLU A 342 11.30 14.72 -7.38
N LEU A 343 11.38 13.46 -7.83
CA LEU A 343 10.83 12.32 -7.10
C LEU A 343 11.58 12.09 -5.78
N ASP A 344 12.91 12.19 -5.75
CA ASP A 344 13.68 12.05 -4.51
C ASP A 344 13.35 13.16 -3.51
N GLN A 345 13.16 14.41 -3.95
CA GLN A 345 12.69 15.49 -3.08
C GLN A 345 11.31 15.18 -2.48
N TYR A 346 10.39 14.67 -3.29
CA TYR A 346 9.06 14.26 -2.83
C TYR A 346 9.15 13.11 -1.83
N VAL A 347 9.97 12.08 -2.11
CA VAL A 347 10.20 10.93 -1.23
C VAL A 347 10.78 11.36 0.12
N ARG A 348 11.81 12.22 0.12
CA ARG A 348 12.48 12.69 1.35
C ARG A 348 11.54 13.38 2.31
N PHE A 349 10.53 14.08 1.80
CA PHE A 349 9.51 14.67 2.67
C PHE A 349 8.69 13.58 3.36
N TRP A 350 8.21 12.56 2.64
CA TRP A 350 7.42 11.48 3.25
C TRP A 350 8.21 10.67 4.27
N GLU A 351 9.54 10.57 4.09
CA GLU A 351 10.46 9.96 5.06
C GLU A 351 10.85 10.88 6.23
N SER A 352 10.54 12.18 6.15
CA SER A 352 10.84 13.14 7.20
C SER A 352 9.95 12.94 8.44
N PRO A 353 10.34 13.44 9.63
CA PRO A 353 9.49 13.38 10.82
C PRO A 353 8.09 13.98 10.63
N ALA A 354 7.97 15.08 9.88
CA ALA A 354 6.69 15.71 9.58
C ALA A 354 5.83 14.85 8.64
N GLY A 355 6.43 14.26 7.61
CA GLY A 355 5.76 13.33 6.69
C GLY A 355 5.28 12.07 7.41
N ALA A 356 6.15 11.43 8.20
CA ALA A 356 5.80 10.28 9.02
C ALA A 356 4.70 10.59 10.05
N TRP A 357 4.73 11.76 10.68
CA TRP A 357 3.66 12.20 11.58
C TRP A 357 2.32 12.32 10.83
N TRP A 358 2.31 12.94 9.64
CA TRP A 358 1.10 13.06 8.81
C TRP A 358 0.56 11.70 8.37
N VAL A 359 1.43 10.77 7.96
CA VAL A 359 1.03 9.37 7.68
C VAL A 359 0.39 8.72 8.91
N GLY A 360 0.94 8.96 10.10
CA GLY A 360 0.34 8.49 11.35
C GLY A 360 -1.04 9.08 11.64
N VAL A 361 -1.28 10.35 11.32
CA VAL A 361 -2.62 10.99 11.41
C VAL A 361 -3.60 10.32 10.46
N LEU A 362 -3.19 10.06 9.21
CA LEU A 362 -4.02 9.35 8.23
C LEU A 362 -4.38 7.94 8.71
N ASP A 363 -3.41 7.16 9.20
CA ASP A 363 -3.62 5.81 9.71
C ASP A 363 -4.67 5.78 10.83
N ARG A 364 -4.55 6.68 11.82
CA ARG A 364 -5.52 6.78 12.92
C ARG A 364 -6.89 7.24 12.44
N GLY A 365 -6.94 8.19 11.50
CA GLY A 365 -8.18 8.68 10.91
C GLY A 365 -8.95 7.57 10.19
N PHE A 366 -8.25 6.76 9.39
CA PHE A 366 -8.83 5.59 8.72
C PHE A 366 -9.32 4.55 9.72
N ALA A 367 -8.53 4.23 10.75
CA ALA A 367 -8.93 3.29 11.80
C ALA A 367 -10.18 3.76 12.56
N ARG A 368 -10.23 5.05 12.94
CA ARG A 368 -11.39 5.67 13.62
C ARG A 368 -12.63 5.64 12.74
N ALA A 369 -12.49 5.97 11.45
CA ALA A 369 -13.57 5.92 10.47
C ALA A 369 -14.09 4.49 10.27
N ALA A 370 -13.20 3.50 10.10
CA ALA A 370 -13.60 2.11 9.95
C ALA A 370 -14.30 1.55 11.19
N ALA A 371 -13.81 1.86 12.38
CA ALA A 371 -14.46 1.45 13.62
C ALA A 371 -15.88 2.05 13.75
N ARG A 372 -16.05 3.31 13.33
CA ARG A 372 -17.38 3.94 13.31
C ARG A 372 -18.30 3.31 12.26
N ALA A 373 -17.84 3.16 11.02
CA ALA A 373 -18.60 2.50 9.96
C ALA A 373 -19.01 1.08 10.37
N GLY A 374 -18.13 0.32 11.01
CA GLY A 374 -18.41 -1.03 11.51
C GLY A 374 -19.56 -1.05 12.54
N ARG A 375 -19.56 -0.12 13.50
CA ARG A 375 -20.66 0.01 14.47
C ARG A 375 -21.98 0.40 13.81
N ASP A 376 -21.94 1.38 12.91
CA ASP A 376 -23.15 1.88 12.24
C ASP A 376 -23.75 0.80 11.31
N LEU A 377 -22.90 0.02 10.62
CA LEU A 377 -23.29 -1.17 9.86
C LEU A 377 -23.92 -2.24 10.74
N PHE A 378 -23.32 -2.54 11.89
CA PHE A 378 -23.85 -3.50 12.84
C PHE A 378 -25.27 -3.12 13.27
N VAL A 379 -25.48 -1.86 13.68
CA VAL A 379 -26.81 -1.37 14.06
C VAL A 379 -27.79 -1.50 12.89
N GLU A 380 -27.44 -1.03 11.70
CA GLU A 380 -28.38 -1.02 10.57
C GLU A 380 -28.76 -2.43 10.08
N ILE A 381 -27.79 -3.35 10.02
CA ILE A 381 -28.01 -4.71 9.50
C ILE A 381 -28.82 -5.56 10.49
N THR A 382 -28.63 -5.35 11.80
CA THR A 382 -29.29 -6.13 12.87
C THR A 382 -30.71 -5.65 13.17
N LEU A 383 -31.07 -4.42 12.79
CA LEU A 383 -32.44 -3.97 12.86
C LEU A 383 -33.34 -4.85 11.97
N PRO A 384 -34.53 -5.24 12.45
CA PRO A 384 -35.48 -5.97 11.63
C PRO A 384 -35.79 -5.16 10.38
N ALA A 385 -35.77 -5.80 9.21
CA ALA A 385 -36.13 -5.14 7.96
C ALA A 385 -37.53 -4.52 8.14
N LYS A 386 -37.64 -3.21 7.94
CA LYS A 386 -38.96 -2.57 7.88
C LYS A 386 -39.73 -3.28 6.77
N GLU A 387 -40.81 -3.97 7.15
CA GLU A 387 -41.70 -4.62 6.20
C GLU A 387 -42.06 -3.58 5.13
N PRO A 388 -41.85 -3.86 3.83
CA PRO A 388 -42.20 -2.91 2.79
C PRO A 388 -43.67 -2.59 2.99
N ALA A 389 -43.98 -1.31 3.27
CA ALA A 389 -45.35 -0.86 3.50
C ALA A 389 -46.20 -1.45 2.37
N LYS A 390 -47.11 -2.37 2.72
CA LYS A 390 -48.01 -3.00 1.76
C LYS A 390 -48.64 -1.86 0.99
N LYS A 391 -48.24 -1.66 -0.27
CA LYS A 391 -48.92 -0.72 -1.15
C LYS A 391 -50.35 -1.21 -1.17
N ASN A 392 -51.24 -0.49 -0.47
CA ASN A 392 -52.67 -0.72 -0.57
C ASN A 392 -52.97 -0.60 -2.06
N ALA A 393 -53.18 -1.75 -2.70
CA ALA A 393 -53.66 -1.81 -4.06
C ALA A 393 -55.07 -1.27 -4.00
N THR A 394 -55.20 0.05 -4.14
CA THR A 394 -56.48 0.68 -4.43
C THR A 394 -56.93 0.07 -5.75
N MET A 395 -57.88 -0.86 -5.68
CA MET A 395 -58.61 -1.31 -6.85
C MET A 395 -59.20 -0.08 -7.52
N PRO A 396 -59.00 0.12 -8.84
CA PRO A 396 -59.83 1.06 -9.57
C PRO A 396 -61.26 0.48 -9.59
N ASP A 397 -62.21 1.22 -9.00
CA ASP A 397 -63.63 0.98 -9.19
C ASP A 397 -63.93 1.00 -10.70
N GLN A 398 -64.63 -0.04 -11.16
CA GLN A 398 -65.21 -0.13 -12.50
C GLN A 398 -66.60 0.49 -12.52
#